data_AF-A0A529QA96-F1
#
_entry.id   AF-A0A529QA96-F1
#
_cell.length_a   1.000
_cell.length_b   1.000
_cell.length_c   1.000
_cell.angle_alpha   90.00
_cell.angle_beta   90.00
_cell.angle_gamma   90.00
#
_symmetry.space_group_name_H-M   'P 1'
#
loop_
_entity.id
_entity.type
_entity.pdbx_description
1 polymer ?
#
loop_
_entity_poly.entity_id
_entity_poly.type
_entity_poly.pdbx_seq_one_letter_code
_entity_poly.pdbx_strand_id
1 'polypeptide(L)'
;FKVERGIVDCVPGGGAFIYHMPVGPEMGGKWVQVATTTPGISIVPDTQKVPAGGGVLNWKIIGASHGEAIHLIVTGIETYAGPKEGWGLCCTQVIDIVIPRDLRCPPKDKEPDLKVEKHADVPRCTMAGGCDFTITVTNVGDAPYNGKIVLDEVTLPAGSVLTSGPNAPWA
;
A
#
# COMPACT_ATOMS: atom_id res chain seq x y z
N PHE A 1 9.57 -22.62 -11.06
CA PHE A 1 8.69 -22.08 -10.01
C PHE A 1 7.28 -22.11 -10.55
N LYS A 2 6.37 -22.78 -9.85
CA LYS A 2 4.96 -22.84 -10.21
C LYS A 2 4.21 -22.08 -9.13
N VAL A 3 3.84 -20.83 -9.42
CA VAL A 3 2.75 -20.21 -8.68
C VAL A 3 1.51 -21.04 -9.05
N GLU A 4 1.05 -21.87 -8.13
CA GLU A 4 -0.29 -22.42 -8.31
C GLU A 4 -1.28 -21.28 -8.15
N ARG A 5 -2.38 -21.31 -8.91
CA ARG A 5 -3.44 -20.30 -8.77
C ARG A 5 -3.85 -20.25 -7.31
N GLY A 6 -3.52 -19.12 -6.67
CA GLY A 6 -3.91 -18.87 -5.30
C GLY A 6 -5.39 -18.55 -5.18
N ILE A 7 -5.85 -18.43 -3.95
CA ILE A 7 -7.22 -18.04 -3.63
C ILE A 7 -7.20 -16.56 -3.24
N VAL A 8 -8.24 -15.83 -3.61
CA VAL A 8 -8.43 -14.44 -3.19
C VAL A 8 -9.53 -14.41 -2.14
N ASP A 9 -9.22 -13.86 -0.97
CA ASP A 9 -10.15 -13.64 0.13
C ASP A 9 -10.22 -12.16 0.49
N CYS A 10 -11.13 -11.78 1.38
CA CYS A 10 -11.27 -10.40 1.86
C CYS A 10 -10.38 -10.16 3.07
N VAL A 11 -9.84 -8.94 3.18
CA VAL A 11 -9.20 -8.50 4.43
C VAL A 11 -10.28 -8.37 5.52
N PRO A 12 -10.07 -8.88 6.75
CA PRO A 12 -10.94 -8.58 7.88
C PRO A 12 -11.03 -7.05 8.09
N GLY A 13 -12.24 -6.50 8.16
CA GLY A 13 -12.46 -5.04 8.16
C GLY A 13 -12.57 -4.42 6.75
N GLY A 14 -12.59 -5.23 5.70
CA GLY A 14 -12.92 -4.84 4.33
C GLY A 14 -11.94 -3.86 3.67
N GLY A 15 -12.34 -3.30 2.53
CA GLY A 15 -11.56 -2.27 1.79
C GLY A 15 -10.33 -2.76 1.02
N ALA A 16 -10.01 -4.05 1.11
CA ALA A 16 -8.91 -4.69 0.39
C ALA A 16 -9.12 -6.20 0.28
N PHE A 17 -8.37 -6.85 -0.61
CA PHE A 17 -8.36 -8.30 -0.80
C PHE A 17 -7.03 -8.89 -0.32
N ILE A 18 -6.99 -10.18 -0.04
CA ILE A 18 -5.80 -10.96 0.29
C ILE A 18 -5.66 -12.03 -0.78
N TYR A 19 -4.54 -12.03 -1.48
CA TYR A 19 -4.17 -13.13 -2.36
C TYR A 19 -3.30 -14.14 -1.61
N HIS A 20 -3.84 -15.34 -1.42
CA HIS A 20 -3.19 -16.49 -0.80
C HIS A 20 -2.37 -17.22 -1.86
N MET A 21 -1.08 -16.92 -1.92
CA MET A 21 -0.15 -17.51 -2.87
C MET A 21 0.52 -18.76 -2.28
N PRO A 22 0.17 -19.98 -2.73
CA PRO A 22 0.84 -21.19 -2.28
C PRO A 22 2.29 -21.23 -2.79
N VAL A 23 3.20 -21.62 -1.92
CA VAL A 23 4.64 -21.71 -2.17
C VAL A 23 5.19 -23.03 -1.63
N GLY A 24 5.96 -23.74 -2.45
CA GLY A 24 6.50 -25.05 -2.06
C GLY A 24 7.72 -24.97 -1.13
N PRO A 25 8.11 -26.10 -0.50
CA PRO A 25 9.26 -26.20 0.41
C PRO A 25 10.59 -25.83 -0.25
N GLU A 26 10.70 -25.95 -1.57
CA GLU A 26 11.88 -25.54 -2.35
C GLU A 26 12.20 -24.04 -2.21
N MET A 27 11.20 -23.23 -1.87
CA MET A 27 11.38 -21.80 -1.61
C MET A 27 11.60 -21.49 -0.13
N GLY A 28 11.71 -22.50 0.73
CA GLY A 28 11.85 -22.34 2.18
C GLY A 28 12.97 -21.36 2.55
N GLY A 29 12.61 -20.32 3.30
CA GLY A 29 13.55 -19.30 3.75
C GLY A 29 13.97 -18.26 2.71
N LYS A 30 13.46 -18.33 1.47
CA LYS A 30 13.72 -17.35 0.41
C LYS A 30 12.78 -16.15 0.49
N TRP A 31 13.22 -15.02 -0.05
CA TRP A 31 12.41 -13.80 -0.15
C TRP A 31 11.75 -13.70 -1.52
N VAL A 32 10.46 -13.39 -1.50
CA VAL A 32 9.63 -13.15 -2.68
C VAL A 32 9.16 -11.69 -2.64
N GLN A 33 9.25 -11.01 -3.78
CA GLN A 33 8.69 -9.69 -3.99
C GLN A 33 7.51 -9.78 -4.98
N VAL A 34 6.46 -9.01 -4.75
CA VAL A 34 5.30 -8.88 -5.63
C VAL A 34 5.06 -7.40 -5.92
N ALA A 35 5.02 -7.06 -7.20
CA ALA A 35 4.61 -5.77 -7.72
C ALA A 35 3.38 -5.93 -8.63
N THR A 36 2.79 -4.81 -9.06
CA THR A 36 1.67 -4.81 -10.01
C THR A 36 1.88 -3.74 -11.08
N THR A 37 1.36 -4.00 -12.28
CA THR A 37 1.28 -3.02 -13.38
C THR A 37 -0.14 -2.49 -13.58
N THR A 38 -1.13 -3.01 -12.84
CA THR A 38 -2.51 -2.55 -12.93
C THR A 38 -2.63 -1.17 -12.25
N PRO A 39 -3.09 -0.13 -12.97
CA PRO A 39 -3.25 1.21 -12.39
C PRO A 39 -4.19 1.23 -11.20
N GLY A 40 -3.85 2.00 -10.16
CA GLY A 40 -4.68 2.12 -8.95
C GLY A 40 -4.57 0.96 -7.97
N ILE A 41 -3.82 -0.09 -8.30
CA ILE A 41 -3.58 -1.24 -7.40
C ILE A 41 -2.27 -1.05 -6.63
N SER A 42 -2.28 -1.41 -5.35
CA SER A 42 -1.09 -1.45 -4.50
C SER A 42 -1.03 -2.75 -3.71
N ILE A 43 0.19 -3.29 -3.55
CA ILE A 43 0.46 -4.53 -2.83
C ILE A 43 1.21 -4.22 -1.53
N VAL A 44 0.71 -4.68 -0.38
CA VAL A 44 1.32 -4.40 0.93
C VAL A 44 1.30 -5.64 1.85
N PRO A 45 2.42 -6.06 2.45
CA PRO A 45 3.78 -5.69 2.06
C PRO A 45 4.07 -6.21 0.64
N ASP A 46 4.99 -5.54 -0.06
CA ASP A 46 5.44 -5.97 -1.40
C ASP A 46 6.47 -7.11 -1.33
N THR A 47 6.97 -7.44 -0.13
CA THR A 47 7.97 -8.47 0.11
C THR A 47 7.63 -9.36 1.31
N GLN A 48 7.83 -10.68 1.15
CA GLN A 48 7.63 -11.65 2.22
C GLN A 48 8.67 -12.78 2.15
N LYS A 49 9.01 -13.32 3.33
CA LYS A 49 9.88 -14.49 3.45
C LYS A 49 9.05 -15.76 3.50
N VAL A 50 9.42 -16.74 2.69
CA VAL A 50 8.75 -18.04 2.64
C VAL A 50 9.08 -18.84 3.92
N PRO A 51 8.09 -19.47 4.57
CA PRO A 51 8.35 -20.35 5.72
C PRO A 51 9.28 -21.51 5.35
N ALA A 52 10.10 -21.99 6.29
CA ALA A 52 11.17 -22.95 6.00
C ALA A 52 10.73 -24.27 5.33
N GLY A 53 9.47 -24.69 5.51
CA GLY A 53 8.88 -25.87 4.87
C GLY A 53 7.95 -25.56 3.69
N GLY A 54 7.97 -24.34 3.15
CA GLY A 54 6.93 -23.85 2.24
C GLY A 54 5.67 -23.44 3.01
N GLY A 55 4.61 -23.09 2.29
CA GLY A 55 3.34 -22.66 2.89
C GLY A 55 2.55 -21.74 1.98
N VAL A 56 1.96 -20.69 2.57
CA VAL A 56 1.16 -19.68 1.86
C VAL A 56 1.68 -18.30 2.20
N LEU A 57 1.94 -17.47 1.19
CA LEU A 57 2.22 -16.04 1.34
C LEU A 57 0.92 -15.26 1.12
N ASN A 58 0.68 -14.25 1.96
CA ASN A 58 -0.60 -13.52 1.98
C ASN A 58 -0.39 -12.09 1.52
N TRP A 59 -0.77 -11.77 0.29
CA TRP A 59 -0.53 -10.45 -0.32
C TRP A 59 -1.78 -9.57 -0.20
N LYS A 60 -1.71 -8.47 0.56
CA LYS A 60 -2.83 -7.50 0.61
C LYS A 60 -2.86 -6.70 -0.68
N ILE A 61 -4.01 -6.71 -1.34
CA ILE A 61 -4.30 -5.98 -2.57
C ILE A 61 -5.25 -4.84 -2.23
N ILE A 62 -4.79 -3.61 -2.42
CA ILE A 62 -5.54 -2.38 -2.15
C ILE A 62 -5.95 -1.75 -3.50
N GLY A 63 -7.19 -1.25 -3.58
CA GLY A 63 -7.71 -0.52 -4.74
C GLY A 63 -8.44 -1.38 -5.79
N ALA A 64 -8.43 -2.70 -5.65
CA ALA A 64 -9.10 -3.59 -6.60
C ALA A 64 -10.62 -3.59 -6.45
N SER A 65 -11.31 -3.94 -7.54
CA SER A 65 -12.76 -4.12 -7.62
C SER A 65 -13.15 -5.57 -7.90
N HIS A 66 -14.37 -5.95 -7.50
CA HIS A 66 -14.91 -7.28 -7.79
C HIS A 66 -15.00 -7.53 -9.30
N GLY A 67 -14.47 -8.67 -9.76
CA GLY A 67 -14.41 -9.03 -11.18
C GLY A 67 -13.29 -8.38 -11.98
N GLU A 68 -12.43 -7.59 -11.35
CA GLU A 68 -11.26 -6.98 -11.97
C GLU A 68 -10.13 -8.01 -12.14
N ALA A 69 -9.42 -7.91 -13.26
CA ALA A 69 -8.21 -8.68 -13.52
C ALA A 69 -6.98 -7.85 -13.16
N ILE A 70 -6.11 -8.40 -12.31
CA ILE A 70 -4.92 -7.72 -11.80
C ILE A 70 -3.69 -8.45 -12.33
N HIS A 71 -2.77 -7.66 -12.88
CA HIS A 71 -1.49 -8.12 -13.39
C HIS A 71 -0.44 -7.99 -12.29
N LEU A 72 0.04 -9.12 -11.77
CA LEU A 72 1.06 -9.19 -10.75
C LEU A 72 2.39 -9.63 -11.34
N ILE A 73 3.46 -9.02 -10.86
CA ILE A 73 4.84 -9.31 -11.18
C ILE A 73 5.48 -9.91 -9.93
N VAL A 74 5.78 -11.20 -9.95
CA VAL A 74 6.41 -11.95 -8.85
C VAL A 74 7.90 -12.12 -9.14
N THR A 75 8.74 -11.64 -8.25
CA THR A 75 10.20 -11.69 -8.38
C THR A 75 10.81 -12.39 -7.17
N GLY A 76 11.74 -13.32 -7.43
CA GLY A 76 12.60 -13.84 -6.37
C GLY A 76 13.77 -12.91 -6.11
N ILE A 77 14.01 -12.54 -4.85
CA ILE A 77 15.11 -11.61 -4.51
C ILE A 77 16.47 -12.32 -4.48
N GLU A 78 16.50 -13.64 -4.27
CA GLU A 78 17.73 -14.42 -4.35
C GLU A 78 17.82 -15.15 -5.70
N THR A 79 18.93 -14.95 -6.41
CA THR A 79 19.26 -15.62 -7.67
C THR A 79 19.57 -17.11 -7.43
N TYR A 80 18.54 -17.93 -7.33
CA TYR A 80 18.71 -19.38 -7.42
C TYR A 80 18.60 -19.82 -8.88
N ALA A 81 19.75 -20.15 -9.49
CA ALA A 81 19.84 -20.88 -10.74
C ALA A 81 19.82 -22.39 -10.44
N GLY A 82 18.63 -22.97 -10.32
CA GLY A 82 18.48 -24.42 -10.20
C GLY A 82 18.85 -25.14 -11.51
N PRO A 83 19.34 -26.40 -11.47
CA PRO A 83 19.69 -27.12 -12.68
C PRO A 83 18.42 -27.70 -13.35
N LYS A 84 18.28 -27.38 -14.64
CA LYS A 84 17.37 -27.92 -15.68
C LYS A 84 15.86 -27.64 -15.55
N GLU A 85 15.39 -26.96 -16.61
CA GLU A 85 14.02 -26.93 -17.17
C GLU A 85 12.91 -26.39 -16.26
N GLY A 86 12.91 -25.06 -16.03
CA GLY A 86 11.74 -24.33 -15.49
C GLY A 86 11.82 -23.90 -14.02
N TRP A 87 12.98 -24.07 -13.37
CA TRP A 87 13.09 -23.98 -11.90
C TRP A 87 14.21 -23.03 -11.45
N GLY A 88 13.90 -21.73 -11.35
CA GLY A 88 14.79 -20.74 -10.72
C GLY A 88 14.07 -19.44 -10.37
N LEU A 89 14.43 -18.84 -9.23
CA LEU A 89 14.05 -17.48 -8.79
C LEU A 89 14.83 -16.40 -9.57
N CYS A 90 15.62 -16.79 -10.57
CA CYS A 90 16.39 -15.91 -11.44
C CYS A 90 15.56 -15.12 -12.46
N CYS A 91 14.25 -15.36 -12.54
CA CYS A 91 13.38 -14.70 -13.49
C CYS A 91 12.08 -14.26 -12.83
N THR A 92 11.73 -13.01 -13.09
CA THR A 92 10.41 -12.43 -12.83
C THR A 92 9.33 -13.24 -13.54
N GLN A 93 8.24 -13.57 -12.85
CA GLN A 93 7.04 -14.17 -13.43
C GLN A 93 5.89 -13.18 -13.40
N VAL A 94 5.07 -13.19 -14.45
CA VAL A 94 3.83 -12.43 -14.50
C VAL A 94 2.67 -13.39 -14.28
N ILE A 95 1.78 -13.06 -13.35
CA ILE A 95 0.56 -13.81 -13.10
C ILE A 95 -0.64 -12.88 -13.16
N ASP A 96 -1.72 -13.36 -13.76
CA ASP A 96 -3.00 -12.66 -13.80
C ASP A 96 -3.95 -13.31 -12.80
N ILE A 97 -4.47 -12.51 -11.88
CA ILE A 97 -5.48 -12.94 -10.92
C ILE A 97 -6.77 -12.19 -11.19
N VAL A 98 -7.91 -12.86 -10.97
CA VAL A 98 -9.22 -12.24 -11.09
C VAL A 98 -9.84 -12.19 -9.70
N ILE A 99 -10.26 -11.01 -9.26
CA ILE A 99 -11.01 -10.87 -8.01
C ILE A 99 -12.39 -11.51 -8.23
N PRO A 100 -12.80 -12.53 -7.46
CA PRO A 100 -14.08 -13.19 -7.68
C PRO A 100 -15.25 -12.21 -7.51
N ARG A 101 -16.23 -12.26 -8.42
CA ARG A 101 -17.38 -11.35 -8.42
C ARG A 101 -18.39 -11.65 -7.32
N ASP A 102 -18.42 -12.91 -6.90
CA ASP A 102 -19.33 -13.51 -5.93
C ASP A 102 -18.75 -13.54 -4.51
N LEU A 103 -17.53 -13.04 -4.32
CA LEU A 103 -16.90 -12.94 -3.01
C LEU A 103 -17.68 -11.97 -2.13
N ARG A 104 -18.27 -12.48 -1.05
CA ARG A 104 -19.03 -11.67 -0.09
C ARG A 104 -18.09 -11.11 0.96
N CYS A 105 -17.51 -9.94 0.69
CA CYS A 105 -16.69 -9.26 1.67
C CYS A 105 -17.53 -8.60 2.77
N PRO A 106 -17.06 -8.62 4.03
CA PRO A 106 -17.63 -7.76 5.05
C PRO A 106 -17.51 -6.29 4.61
N PRO A 107 -18.47 -5.44 4.96
CA PRO A 107 -18.36 -4.01 4.71
C PRO A 107 -17.05 -3.49 5.30
N LYS A 108 -16.44 -2.52 4.60
CA LYS A 108 -15.23 -1.87 5.10
C LYS A 108 -15.53 -1.23 6.45
N ASP A 109 -14.68 -1.48 7.43
CA ASP A 109 -14.69 -0.74 8.69
C ASP A 109 -14.43 0.73 8.40
N LYS A 110 -15.14 1.59 9.11
CA LYS A 110 -14.93 3.03 8.97
C LYS A 110 -13.55 3.37 9.49
N GLU A 111 -12.77 4.09 8.71
CA GLU A 111 -11.39 4.48 9.01
C GLU A 111 -11.21 5.99 8.83
N PRO A 112 -10.48 6.66 9.73
CA PRO A 112 -10.08 8.04 9.48
C PRO A 112 -9.07 8.08 8.33
N ASP A 113 -9.18 9.08 7.47
CA ASP A 113 -8.25 9.34 6.37
C ASP A 113 -7.91 10.83 6.39
N LEU A 114 -6.66 11.16 6.71
CA LEU A 114 -6.22 12.54 6.88
C LEU A 114 -5.53 13.03 5.61
N LYS A 115 -6.18 13.97 4.92
CA LYS A 115 -5.62 14.72 3.80
C LYS A 115 -4.90 15.96 4.33
N VAL A 116 -3.69 16.23 3.81
CA VAL A 116 -2.92 17.44 4.13
C VAL A 116 -2.70 18.24 2.85
N GLU A 117 -3.07 19.52 2.86
CA GLU A 117 -2.89 20.44 1.74
C GLU A 117 -2.17 21.70 2.21
N LYS A 118 -1.13 22.10 1.48
CA LYS A 118 -0.41 23.35 1.71
C LYS A 118 -0.52 24.22 0.47
N HIS A 119 -0.86 25.48 0.65
CA HIS A 119 -0.84 26.46 -0.42
C HIS A 119 -0.30 27.80 0.08
N ALA A 120 0.27 28.58 -0.83
CA ALA A 120 0.53 29.99 -0.56
C ALA A 120 -0.79 30.75 -0.64
N ASP A 121 -1.03 31.65 0.30
CA ASP A 121 -2.25 32.46 0.33
C ASP A 121 -2.26 33.49 -0.81
N VAL A 122 -1.11 33.70 -1.45
CA VAL A 122 -0.91 34.58 -2.60
C VAL A 122 -0.38 33.81 -3.82
N PRO A 123 -0.73 34.21 -5.06
CA PRO A 123 -0.25 33.55 -6.29
C PRO A 123 1.25 33.70 -6.55
N ARG A 124 1.87 34.75 -6.00
CA ARG A 124 3.30 35.04 -6.16
C ARG A 124 3.88 35.65 -4.89
N CYS A 125 4.97 35.05 -4.42
CA CYS A 125 5.79 35.64 -3.37
C CYS A 125 6.64 36.79 -3.93
N THR A 126 6.89 37.79 -3.09
CA THR A 126 7.85 38.85 -3.41
C THR A 126 9.12 38.67 -2.61
N MET A 127 10.22 39.23 -3.11
CA MET A 127 11.50 39.24 -2.39
C MET A 127 11.45 40.06 -1.07
N ALA A 128 10.45 40.93 -0.91
CA ALA A 128 10.22 41.67 0.32
C ALA A 128 9.43 40.87 1.39
N GLY A 129 9.07 39.61 1.09
CA GLY A 129 8.23 38.76 1.93
C GLY A 129 6.77 38.75 1.50
N GLY A 130 5.87 38.46 2.45
CA GLY A 130 4.42 38.46 2.25
C GLY A 130 3.84 37.16 1.69
N CYS A 131 4.53 36.03 1.87
CA CYS A 131 3.99 34.72 1.56
C CYS A 131 3.63 33.98 2.83
N ASP A 132 2.38 34.18 3.23
CA ASP A 132 1.74 33.31 4.21
C ASP A 132 1.34 32.01 3.52
N PHE A 133 1.48 30.89 4.24
CA PHE A 133 1.12 29.58 3.76
C PHE A 133 0.11 28.96 4.71
N THR A 134 -1.00 28.49 4.15
CA THR A 134 -2.02 27.77 4.90
C THR A 134 -1.85 26.26 4.70
N ILE A 135 -1.67 25.53 5.80
CA ILE A 135 -1.67 24.06 5.83
C ILE A 135 -3.00 23.60 6.41
N THR A 136 -3.82 22.97 5.58
CA THR A 136 -5.12 22.41 5.98
C THR A 136 -4.99 20.91 6.15
N VAL A 137 -5.40 20.41 7.32
CA VAL A 137 -5.56 18.98 7.56
C VAL A 137 -7.04 18.67 7.63
N THR A 138 -7.52 17.77 6.76
CA THR A 138 -8.93 17.41 6.66
C THR A 138 -9.09 15.90 6.83
N ASN A 139 -9.98 15.48 7.72
CA ASN A 139 -10.42 14.09 7.74
C ASN A 139 -11.43 13.85 6.62
N VAL A 140 -10.96 13.24 5.53
CA VAL A 140 -11.76 12.82 4.37
C VAL A 140 -12.25 11.37 4.50
N GLY A 141 -11.88 10.69 5.58
CA GLY A 141 -12.33 9.34 5.91
C GLY A 141 -13.74 9.31 6.49
N ASP A 142 -14.22 8.11 6.74
CA ASP A 142 -15.57 7.83 7.23
C ASP A 142 -15.64 7.47 8.72
N ALA A 143 -14.50 7.47 9.42
CA ALA A 143 -14.41 7.44 10.89
C ALA A 143 -13.73 8.67 11.49
N PRO A 144 -14.05 9.04 12.74
CA PRO A 144 -13.39 10.13 13.43
C PRO A 144 -11.91 9.80 13.74
N TYR A 145 -11.03 10.77 13.53
CA TYR A 145 -9.67 10.73 14.05
C TYR A 145 -9.62 11.38 15.44
N ASN A 146 -9.20 10.62 16.46
CA ASN A 146 -9.15 11.11 17.85
C ASN A 146 -7.71 11.31 18.37
N GLY A 147 -6.71 11.09 17.52
CA GLY A 147 -5.30 11.19 17.90
C GLY A 147 -4.76 12.63 17.88
N LYS A 148 -3.50 12.76 18.30
CA LYS A 148 -2.72 13.99 18.13
C LYS A 148 -2.14 14.02 16.71
N ILE A 149 -2.25 15.16 16.04
CA ILE A 149 -1.56 15.43 14.77
C ILE A 149 -0.24 16.13 15.07
N VAL A 150 0.85 15.65 14.49
CA VAL A 150 2.17 16.28 14.54
C VAL A 150 2.53 16.66 13.12
N LEU A 151 2.77 17.95 12.90
CA LEU A 151 3.25 18.48 11.63
C LEU A 151 4.74 18.77 11.76
N ASP A 152 5.54 18.18 10.87
CA ASP A 152 6.96 18.46 10.74
C ASP A 152 7.18 19.31 9.48
N GLU A 153 7.59 20.56 9.65
CA GLU A 153 7.66 21.58 8.59
C GLU A 153 8.91 22.45 8.75
N VAL A 154 9.51 22.82 7.62
CA VAL A 154 10.70 23.67 7.59
C VAL A 154 10.28 25.13 7.50
N THR A 155 10.47 25.88 8.59
CA THR A 155 10.12 27.30 8.69
C THR A 155 11.33 28.18 8.36
N LEU A 156 11.54 28.41 7.07
CA LEU A 156 12.55 29.35 6.56
C LEU A 156 11.88 30.53 5.83
N PRO A 157 12.47 31.74 5.88
CA PRO A 157 13.70 32.12 6.57
C PRO A 157 13.54 32.21 8.11
N ALA A 158 14.66 32.28 8.82
CA ALA A 158 14.68 32.42 10.27
C ALA A 158 13.81 33.61 10.74
N GLY A 159 12.94 33.37 11.72
CA GLY A 159 11.94 34.34 12.18
C GLY A 159 10.53 34.11 11.63
N SER A 160 10.34 33.15 10.72
CA SER A 160 9.01 32.68 10.32
C SER A 160 8.28 32.05 11.51
N VAL A 161 6.99 32.35 11.65
CA VAL A 161 6.16 31.86 12.74
C VAL A 161 5.18 30.82 12.20
N LEU A 162 5.07 29.68 12.89
CA LEU A 162 4.01 28.71 12.67
C LEU A 162 2.96 28.86 13.77
N THR A 163 1.71 29.07 13.37
CA THR A 163 0.55 29.01 14.26
C THR A 163 -0.34 27.85 13.86
N SER A 164 -0.86 27.11 14.82
CA SER A 164 -1.72 25.94 14.57
C SER A 164 -2.97 25.97 15.43
N GLY A 165 -4.07 25.50 14.84
CA GLY A 165 -5.36 25.36 15.52
C GLY A 165 -6.47 24.90 14.58
N PRO A 166 -7.53 24.27 15.10
CA PRO A 166 -7.67 23.77 16.47
C PRO A 166 -6.68 22.61 16.76
N ASN A 167 -6.46 22.30 18.03
CA ASN A 167 -5.68 21.13 18.46
C ASN A 167 -6.64 20.11 19.09
N ALA A 168 -6.26 18.83 19.08
CA ALA A 168 -7.04 17.78 19.70
C ALA A 168 -7.39 18.09 21.19
N PRO A 169 -8.57 17.70 21.69
CA PRO A 169 -9.60 16.90 21.01
C PRO A 169 -10.40 17.73 19.99
N TRP A 170 -10.56 17.17 18.79
CA TRP A 170 -11.25 17.80 17.66
C TRP A 170 -12.75 17.92 17.99
N ALA A 171 -13.29 19.14 17.93
CA ALA A 171 -14.68 19.47 18.30
C ALA A 171 -15.47 19.95 17.08
#